data_AF-A0A6A6YEG6-F1
#
_entry.id   AF-A0A6A6YEG6-F1
#
_cell.length_a   1.000
_cell.length_b   1.000
_cell.length_c   1.000
_cell.angle_alpha   90.00
_cell.angle_beta   90.00
_cell.angle_gamma   90.00
#
_symmetry.space_group_name_H-M   'P 1'
#
loop_
_entity.id
_entity.type
_entity.pdbx_description
1 polymer ?
#
loop_
_entity_poly.entity_id
_entity_poly.type
_entity_poly.pdbx_seq_one_letter_code
_entity_poly.pdbx_strand_id
1 'polypeptide(L)'
;MAPPGVTLEAEIRRRNRAIQAVTEYCGVEEGGMHPTRAKRRSVNVTPPAKSQIELDEEAFEAAKVSVYKETRPRICFVCLGNENLPTELRTYSFHTSGDLSKHFKRKHLANAGKGESIRCNLSGRLGQQDALATTCS
;
A
#
# COMPACT_ATOMS: atom_id res chain seq x y z
N MET A 1 14.38 30.25 12.91
CA MET A 1 13.50 29.12 13.32
C MET A 1 12.10 29.68 13.56
N ALA A 2 11.05 29.12 12.94
CA ALA A 2 9.68 29.59 13.23
C ALA A 2 9.26 29.20 14.67
N PRO A 3 8.59 30.08 15.43
CA PRO A 3 8.17 29.78 16.79
C PRO A 3 7.12 28.64 16.82
N PRO A 4 7.08 27.84 17.90
CA PRO A 4 6.10 26.78 18.05
C PRO A 4 4.68 27.34 18.21
N GLY A 5 3.67 26.57 17.81
CA GLY A 5 2.27 26.91 18.05
C GLY A 5 1.96 27.00 19.54
N VAL A 6 1.25 28.05 19.94
CA VAL A 6 0.83 28.26 21.34
C VAL A 6 -0.28 27.32 21.79
N THR A 7 -0.95 26.64 20.85
CA THR A 7 -1.92 25.56 21.10
C THR A 7 -1.61 24.35 20.24
N LEU A 8 -2.15 23.20 20.63
CA LEU A 8 -2.02 21.95 19.88
C LEU A 8 -2.54 22.11 18.44
N GLU A 9 -3.71 22.72 18.24
CA GLU A 9 -4.28 22.97 16.91
C GLU A 9 -3.44 23.93 16.08
N ALA A 10 -2.82 24.94 16.71
CA ALA A 10 -1.92 25.86 16.02
C ALA A 10 -0.65 25.13 15.55
N GLU A 11 -0.10 24.25 16.39
CA GLU A 11 1.09 23.47 16.04
C GLU A 11 0.79 22.40 14.97
N ILE A 12 -0.37 21.73 15.04
CA ILE A 12 -0.81 20.80 13.98
C ILE A 12 -0.95 21.54 12.65
N ARG A 13 -1.62 22.69 12.61
CA ARG A 13 -1.75 23.50 11.39
C ARG A 13 -0.41 23.95 10.86
N ARG A 14 0.52 24.35 11.73
CA ARG A 14 1.88 24.74 11.35
C ARG A 14 2.64 23.59 10.69
N ARG A 15 2.61 22.39 11.30
CA ARG A 15 3.27 21.19 10.75
C ARG A 15 2.68 20.80 9.40
N ASN A 16 1.35 20.78 9.28
CA ASN A 16 0.67 20.43 8.03
C ASN A 16 1.01 21.41 6.91
N ARG A 17 1.08 22.72 7.21
CA ARG A 17 1.52 23.73 6.23
C ARG A 17 2.97 23.55 5.80
N ALA A 18 3.87 23.25 6.74
CA ALA A 18 5.27 23.01 6.41
C ALA A 18 5.44 21.76 5.53
N ILE A 19 4.71 20.68 5.84
CA ILE A 19 4.70 19.46 5.03
C ILE A 19 4.20 19.77 3.62
N GLN A 20 3.06 20.46 3.49
CA GLN A 20 2.49 20.82 2.20
C GLN A 20 3.45 21.68 1.37
N ALA A 21 4.10 22.68 1.98
CA ALA A 21 5.07 23.53 1.29
C ALA A 21 6.29 22.75 0.77
N VAL A 22 6.78 21.77 1.53
CA VAL A 22 7.87 20.90 1.09
C VAL A 22 7.42 19.97 -0.04
N THR A 23 6.22 19.42 0.06
CA THR A 23 5.63 18.59 -1.01
C THR A 23 5.48 19.38 -2.31
N GLU A 24 5.00 20.63 -2.23
CA GLU A 24 4.87 21.52 -3.39
C GLU A 24 6.22 21.84 -4.03
N TYR A 25 7.27 22.08 -3.23
CA TYR A 25 8.62 22.33 -3.74
C TYR A 25 9.25 21.10 -4.41
N CYS A 26 9.05 19.90 -3.86
CA CYS A 26 9.62 18.65 -4.39
C CYS A 26 9.12 18.25 -5.79
N GLY A 27 8.00 18.82 -6.26
CA GLY A 27 7.44 18.62 -7.60
C GLY A 27 7.88 19.64 -8.65
N VAL A 28 8.63 20.68 -8.25
CA VAL A 28 9.13 21.70 -9.18
C VAL A 28 10.45 21.22 -9.79
N GLU A 29 10.47 20.97 -11.11
CA GLU A 29 11.74 20.85 -11.86
C GLU A 29 12.44 22.21 -11.85
N GLU A 30 13.51 22.35 -11.05
CA GLU A 30 14.43 23.47 -11.19
C GLU A 30 15.12 23.37 -12.57
N GLY A 31 14.88 24.36 -13.42
CA GLY A 31 15.08 24.32 -14.87
C GLY A 31 16.41 23.73 -15.37
N GLY A 32 16.30 22.85 -16.37
CA GLY A 32 17.45 22.29 -17.07
C GLY A 32 18.05 23.26 -18.11
N MET A 33 19.38 23.37 -18.14
CA MET A 33 20.09 23.90 -19.30
C MET A 33 19.81 22.99 -20.50
N HIS A 34 19.14 23.50 -21.53
CA HIS A 34 18.91 22.77 -22.78
C HIS A 34 20.25 22.38 -23.43
N PRO A 35 20.58 21.08 -23.57
CA PRO A 35 21.59 20.66 -24.51
C PRO A 35 20.85 20.43 -25.83
N THR A 36 20.94 21.40 -26.74
CA THR A 36 20.68 21.15 -28.16
C THR A 36 21.59 20.04 -28.66
N ARG A 37 21.15 18.78 -28.61
CA ARG A 37 21.61 17.76 -29.55
C ARG A 37 20.63 16.60 -29.67
N ALA A 38 19.90 16.60 -30.77
CA ALA A 38 19.16 15.45 -31.26
C ALA A 38 20.08 14.22 -31.38
N LYS A 39 19.68 13.10 -30.76
CA LYS A 39 19.86 11.78 -31.37
C LYS A 39 18.86 10.79 -30.80
N ARG A 40 17.96 10.32 -31.67
CA ARG A 40 17.08 9.20 -31.41
C ARG A 40 17.90 7.99 -30.95
N ARG A 41 17.62 7.49 -29.75
CA ARG A 41 17.62 6.06 -29.45
C ARG A 41 16.42 5.80 -28.57
N SER A 42 15.55 4.91 -29.02
CA SER A 42 14.53 4.29 -28.18
C SER A 42 15.27 3.60 -27.03
N VAL A 43 15.25 4.26 -25.89
CA VAL A 43 15.61 3.70 -24.59
C VAL A 43 14.27 3.61 -23.89
N ASN A 44 13.88 2.40 -23.49
CA ASN A 44 12.75 2.20 -22.61
C ASN A 44 13.01 3.07 -21.36
N VAL A 45 12.30 4.18 -21.27
CA VAL A 45 12.35 5.08 -20.13
C VAL A 45 11.70 4.30 -18.99
N THR A 46 12.52 3.71 -18.13
CA THR A 46 12.06 3.31 -16.80
C THR A 46 11.44 4.56 -16.17
N PRO A 47 10.19 4.53 -15.68
CA PRO A 47 9.58 5.70 -15.06
C PRO A 47 10.43 6.17 -13.87
N PRO A 48 10.40 7.47 -13.53
CA PRO A 48 11.12 7.98 -12.37
C PRO A 48 10.72 7.16 -11.13
N ALA A 49 11.69 6.69 -10.35
CA ALA A 49 11.45 5.86 -9.15
C ALA A 49 10.42 6.49 -8.18
N LYS A 50 10.28 7.82 -8.16
CA LYS A 50 9.22 8.53 -7.42
C LYS A 50 7.80 8.10 -7.82
N SER A 51 7.54 7.96 -9.13
CA SER A 51 6.22 7.54 -9.64
C SER A 51 5.89 6.09 -9.30
N GLN A 52 6.90 5.21 -9.23
CA GLN A 52 6.68 3.81 -8.86
C GLN A 52 6.37 3.67 -7.36
N ILE A 53 7.06 4.41 -6.50
CA ILE A 53 6.82 4.40 -5.05
C ILE A 53 5.42 4.94 -4.71
N GLU A 54 4.99 6.05 -5.31
CA GLU A 54 3.64 6.61 -5.09
C GLU A 54 2.52 5.69 -5.61
N LEU A 55 2.72 5.06 -6.78
CA LEU A 55 1.78 4.08 -7.34
C LEU A 55 1.67 2.83 -6.47
N ASP A 56 2.77 2.37 -5.90
CA ASP A 56 2.82 1.19 -5.03
C ASP A 56 2.12 1.43 -3.69
N GLU A 57 2.22 2.64 -3.14
CA GLU A 57 1.51 3.04 -1.91
C GLU A 57 0.00 3.14 -2.13
N GLU A 58 -0.45 3.78 -3.22
CA GLU A 58 -1.88 3.89 -3.54
C GLU A 58 -2.50 2.52 -3.85
N ALA A 59 -1.78 1.66 -4.59
CA ALA A 59 -2.21 0.28 -4.85
C ALA A 59 -2.32 -0.54 -3.56
N PHE A 60 -1.42 -0.32 -2.60
CA PHE A 60 -1.45 -0.99 -1.30
C PHE A 60 -2.62 -0.53 -0.43
N GLU A 61 -2.93 0.77 -0.40
CA GLU A 61 -4.10 1.29 0.30
C GLU A 61 -5.41 0.84 -0.35
N ALA A 62 -5.50 0.83 -1.68
CA ALA A 62 -6.64 0.27 -2.40
C ALA A 62 -6.84 -1.21 -2.09
N ALA A 63 -5.75 -1.99 -2.00
CA ALA A 63 -5.80 -3.40 -1.62
C ALA A 63 -6.33 -3.60 -0.20
N LYS A 64 -5.93 -2.76 0.77
CA LYS A 64 -6.51 -2.79 2.12
C LYS A 64 -8.01 -2.53 2.08
N VAL A 65 -8.43 -1.45 1.40
CA VAL A 65 -9.84 -1.08 1.28
C VAL A 65 -10.66 -2.21 0.66
N SER A 66 -10.14 -2.88 -0.37
CA SER A 66 -10.77 -4.04 -1.01
C SER A 66 -11.02 -5.19 -0.02
N VAL A 67 -10.01 -5.55 0.78
CA VAL A 67 -10.11 -6.62 1.79
C VAL A 67 -11.17 -6.34 2.87
N TYR A 68 -11.35 -5.07 3.26
CA TYR A 68 -12.29 -4.67 4.31
C TYR A 68 -13.71 -4.37 3.80
N LYS A 69 -13.85 -3.79 2.60
CA LYS A 69 -15.13 -3.26 2.13
C LYS A 69 -15.84 -4.17 1.12
N GLU A 70 -15.12 -5.01 0.40
CA GLU A 70 -15.75 -5.87 -0.60
C GLU A 70 -16.34 -7.12 0.05
N THR A 71 -17.53 -7.51 -0.40
CA THR A 71 -18.19 -8.74 0.05
C THR A 71 -17.47 -10.00 -0.46
N ARG A 72 -16.65 -9.87 -1.51
CA ARG A 72 -15.90 -10.97 -2.14
C ARG A 72 -14.49 -10.50 -2.51
N PRO A 73 -13.61 -10.28 -1.52
CA PRO A 73 -12.26 -9.81 -1.78
C PRO A 73 -11.51 -10.79 -2.67
N ARG A 74 -10.69 -10.25 -3.56
CA ARG A 74 -9.82 -11.02 -4.45
C ARG A 74 -8.37 -10.99 -4.01
N ILE A 75 -8.05 -10.36 -2.88
CA ILE A 75 -6.70 -10.20 -2.36
C ILE A 75 -6.58 -11.02 -1.07
N CYS A 76 -5.43 -11.66 -0.86
CA CYS A 76 -5.19 -12.44 0.34
C CYS A 76 -4.76 -11.55 1.50
N PHE A 77 -5.61 -11.41 2.52
CA PHE A 77 -5.34 -10.60 3.71
C PHE A 77 -4.06 -11.02 4.47
N VAL A 78 -3.72 -12.31 4.46
CA VAL A 78 -2.49 -12.82 5.10
C VAL A 78 -1.26 -12.40 4.31
N CYS A 79 -1.30 -12.50 2.98
CA CYS A 79 -0.21 -12.01 2.13
C CYS A 79 -0.10 -10.49 2.22
N LEU A 80 -1.23 -9.77 2.23
CA LEU A 80 -1.25 -8.32 2.37
C LEU A 80 -0.60 -7.86 3.68
N GLY A 81 -0.82 -8.60 4.78
CA GLY A 81 -0.21 -8.34 6.09
C GLY A 81 1.21 -8.90 6.28
N ASN A 82 1.82 -9.56 5.28
CA ASN A 82 3.15 -10.13 5.40
C ASN A 82 4.21 -9.15 4.89
N GLU A 83 4.93 -8.51 5.82
CA GLU A 83 5.99 -7.54 5.52
C GLU A 83 7.23 -8.15 4.86
N ASN A 84 7.40 -9.48 4.94
CA ASN A 84 8.52 -10.18 4.31
C ASN A 84 8.31 -10.43 2.80
N LEU A 85 7.15 -10.06 2.25
CA LEU A 85 6.85 -10.20 0.82
C LEU A 85 6.98 -8.86 0.09
N PRO A 86 7.46 -8.83 -1.16
CA PRO A 86 7.37 -7.67 -2.04
C PRO A 86 5.93 -7.17 -2.19
N THR A 87 5.74 -5.85 -2.32
CA THR A 87 4.43 -5.20 -2.44
C THR A 87 3.55 -5.84 -3.53
N GLU A 88 4.13 -6.15 -4.69
CA GLU A 88 3.43 -6.82 -5.80
C GLU A 88 2.79 -8.17 -5.41
N LEU A 89 3.46 -8.94 -4.55
CA LEU A 89 2.93 -10.22 -4.06
C LEU A 89 1.92 -10.04 -2.92
N ARG A 90 2.02 -8.92 -2.19
CA ARG A 90 1.09 -8.57 -1.10
C ARG A 90 -0.25 -8.08 -1.64
N THR A 91 -0.24 -7.32 -2.74
CA THR A 91 -1.42 -6.73 -3.39
C THR A 91 -1.99 -7.57 -4.52
N TYR A 92 -1.42 -8.76 -4.78
CA TYR A 92 -1.85 -9.64 -5.87
C TYR A 92 -3.35 -9.94 -5.80
N SER A 93 -4.05 -9.61 -6.88
CA SER A 93 -5.48 -9.83 -7.05
C SER A 93 -5.74 -11.11 -7.85
N PHE A 94 -6.44 -12.07 -7.26
CA PHE A 94 -6.82 -13.32 -7.91
C PHE A 94 -7.96 -13.11 -8.91
N HIS A 95 -7.97 -13.88 -10.00
CA HIS A 95 -9.05 -13.79 -11.00
C HIS A 95 -10.43 -14.12 -10.43
N THR A 96 -10.51 -15.05 -9.49
CA THR A 96 -11.76 -15.45 -8.83
C THR A 96 -11.60 -15.58 -7.32
N SER A 97 -12.69 -15.41 -6.57
CA SER A 97 -12.69 -15.65 -5.11
C SER A 97 -12.39 -17.11 -4.76
N GLY A 98 -12.69 -18.05 -5.67
CA GLY A 98 -12.38 -19.46 -5.52
C GLY A 98 -10.87 -19.73 -5.55
N ASP A 99 -10.13 -19.01 -6.39
CA ASP A 99 -8.66 -19.15 -6.47
C ASP A 99 -7.98 -18.56 -5.23
N LEU A 100 -8.51 -17.46 -4.70
CA LEU A 100 -8.09 -16.94 -3.40
C LEU A 100 -8.30 -17.97 -2.29
N SER A 101 -9.46 -18.65 -2.25
CA SER A 101 -9.74 -19.68 -1.24
C SER A 101 -8.78 -20.88 -1.37
N LYS A 102 -8.47 -21.31 -2.60
CA LYS A 102 -7.47 -22.37 -2.83
C LYS A 102 -6.08 -21.95 -2.38
N HIS A 103 -5.68 -20.72 -2.69
CA HIS A 103 -4.42 -20.13 -2.27
C HIS A 103 -4.31 -20.12 -0.73
N PHE A 104 -5.33 -19.61 -0.05
CA PHE A 104 -5.37 -19.56 1.41
C PHE A 104 -5.22 -20.95 2.04
N LYS A 105 -5.97 -21.94 1.54
CA LYS A 105 -5.88 -23.33 2.01
C LYS A 105 -4.48 -23.93 1.82
N ARG A 106 -3.88 -23.76 0.65
CA ARG A 106 -2.60 -24.39 0.31
C ARG A 106 -1.39 -23.71 0.92
N LYS A 107 -1.40 -22.38 1.02
CA LYS A 107 -0.23 -21.60 1.44
C LYS A 107 -0.25 -21.25 2.92
N HIS A 108 -1.43 -21.00 3.48
CA HIS A 108 -1.56 -20.53 4.86
C HIS A 108 -2.12 -21.61 5.80
N LEU A 109 -3.22 -22.29 5.42
CA LEU A 109 -3.79 -23.34 6.29
C LEU A 109 -2.95 -24.62 6.30
N ALA A 110 -2.36 -25.02 5.17
CA ALA A 110 -1.51 -26.22 5.14
C ALA A 110 -0.22 -26.06 5.96
N ASN A 111 0.22 -24.83 6.19
CA ASN A 111 1.45 -24.51 6.91
C ASN A 111 1.19 -23.99 8.33
N ALA A 112 -0.06 -23.80 8.73
CA ALA A 112 -0.45 -23.46 10.09
C ALA A 112 -0.39 -24.73 10.95
N GLY A 113 0.24 -24.66 12.12
CA GLY A 113 0.22 -25.76 13.08
C GLY A 113 -1.21 -26.14 13.48
N LYS A 114 -1.45 -27.39 13.87
CA LYS A 114 -2.77 -27.80 14.40
C LYS A 114 -3.12 -26.93 15.62
N GLY A 115 -4.15 -26.10 15.49
CA GLY A 115 -4.61 -25.19 16.55
C GLY A 115 -3.98 -23.80 16.50
N GLU A 116 -3.16 -23.50 15.50
CA GLU A 116 -2.61 -22.15 15.30
C GLU A 116 -3.62 -21.27 14.57
N SER A 117 -3.94 -20.12 15.18
CA SER A 117 -4.83 -19.14 14.56
C SER A 117 -4.04 -18.25 13.59
N ILE A 118 -4.51 -18.17 12.35
CA ILE A 118 -3.94 -17.25 11.36
C ILE A 118 -4.36 -15.83 11.74
N ARG A 119 -3.40 -15.02 12.20
CA ARG A 119 -3.63 -13.63 12.59
C ARG A 119 -3.68 -12.73 11.35
N CYS A 120 -4.65 -11.82 11.32
CA CYS A 120 -4.62 -10.68 10.40
C CYS A 120 -3.66 -9.62 10.97
N ASN A 121 -2.54 -9.36 10.29
CA ASN A 121 -1.57 -8.32 10.66
C ASN A 121 -1.89 -6.96 10.02
N LEU A 122 -3.04 -6.83 9.36
CA LEU A 122 -3.56 -5.56 8.89
C LEU A 122 -4.19 -4.87 10.10
N SER A 123 -3.44 -3.96 10.73
CA SER A 123 -3.82 -3.32 11.99
C SER A 123 -5.08 -2.46 11.83
N GLY A 124 -6.16 -2.86 12.52
CA GLY A 124 -7.43 -2.13 12.49
C GLY A 124 -8.52 -2.51 13.51
N ARG A 125 -8.76 -3.79 13.82
CA ARG A 125 -9.52 -4.29 15.00
C ARG A 125 -9.61 -5.82 14.97
N LEU A 126 -10.15 -6.40 16.04
CA LEU A 126 -10.19 -7.84 16.35
C LEU A 126 -11.20 -8.59 15.47
N GLY A 127 -10.73 -9.50 14.61
CA GLY A 127 -11.59 -10.43 13.87
C GLY A 127 -12.01 -11.63 14.73
N GLN A 128 -13.31 -11.72 15.03
CA GLN A 128 -13.97 -12.94 15.55
C GLN A 128 -14.24 -13.93 14.41
N GLN A 129 -14.22 -15.22 14.75
CA GLN A 129 -14.42 -16.32 13.81
C GLN A 129 -15.91 -16.54 13.56
N ASP A 130 -16.43 -16.15 12.41
CA ASP A 130 -17.74 -16.61 11.92
C ASP A 130 -17.61 -17.30 10.57
N ALA A 131 -18.11 -18.53 10.54
CA ALA A 131 -18.01 -19.46 9.44
C ALA A 131 -18.96 -19.09 8.29
N LEU A 132 -18.61 -18.07 7.49
CA LEU A 132 -18.91 -18.04 6.04
C LEU A 132 -18.31 -16.84 5.27
N ALA A 133 -17.62 -15.91 5.92
CA ALA A 133 -17.02 -14.76 5.25
C ALA A 133 -15.56 -14.58 5.69
N THR A 134 -14.62 -14.77 4.78
CA THR A 134 -13.20 -14.45 5.02
C THR A 134 -12.99 -12.96 4.82
N THR A 135 -13.47 -12.15 5.76
CA THR A 135 -13.22 -10.71 5.85
C THR A 135 -12.38 -10.45 7.10
N CYS A 136 -11.30 -9.70 6.98
CA CYS A 136 -10.62 -9.13 8.14
C CYS A 136 -11.52 -7.98 8.61
N SER A 137 -11.99 -8.00 9.86
CA SER A 137 -12.82 -6.95 10.47
C SER A 137 -12.06 -6.28 11.60
#